data_AF-A0A3N1H5H3-F1
#
_entry.id   AF-A0A3N1H5H3-F1
#
_cell.length_a   1.000
_cell.length_b   1.000
_cell.length_c   1.000
_cell.angle_alpha   90.00
_cell.angle_beta   90.00
_cell.angle_gamma   90.00
#
_symmetry.space_group_name_H-M   'P 1'
#
loop_
_entity.id
_entity.type
_entity.pdbx_description
1 polymer ?
#
loop_
_entity_poly.entity_id
_entity_poly.type
_entity_poly.pdbx_seq_one_letter_code
_entity_poly.pdbx_strand_id
1 'polypeptide(L)'
;MHSVDDHTLLTALERRLAAALGGSTRFGRLGLHWPAAAARRAADTVAFRTNDVGGYGPIPLDRTLDITTVTTRFAKIPEFARTDELRQSRLIPCADRELEELLTPPIPMDRWVTFETTIADRTYRLHEGRWHDVGQAIPTNTALSEPKSGCKVIWSSPACAPTAKAMS
;
A
#
# COMPACT_ATOMS: atom_id res chain seq x y z
N MET A 1 -22.32 -3.85 17.37
CA MET A 1 -22.86 -2.67 16.65
C MET A 1 -21.72 -1.66 16.43
N HIS A 2 -20.73 -2.01 15.59
CA HIS A 2 -19.54 -1.19 15.30
C HIS A 2 -19.38 -0.86 13.80
N SER A 3 -20.21 -1.46 12.93
CA SER A 3 -19.96 -1.54 11.49
C SER A 3 -20.11 -0.23 10.69
N VAL A 4 -20.90 0.74 11.16
CA VAL A 4 -21.20 1.96 10.37
C VAL A 4 -20.09 3.01 10.53
N ASP A 5 -19.61 3.21 11.76
CA ASP A 5 -18.47 4.10 12.06
C ASP A 5 -17.20 3.58 11.38
N ASP A 6 -17.02 2.26 11.43
CA ASP A 6 -15.95 1.53 10.79
C ASP A 6 -15.94 1.69 9.25
N HIS A 7 -17.10 1.55 8.60
CA HIS A 7 -17.22 1.73 7.16
C HIS A 7 -17.02 3.18 6.72
N THR A 8 -17.53 4.14 7.51
CA THR A 8 -17.33 5.58 7.27
C THR A 8 -15.85 5.96 7.39
N LEU A 9 -15.17 5.43 8.40
CA LEU A 9 -13.74 5.63 8.59
C LEU A 9 -12.93 5.04 7.42
N LEU A 10 -13.21 3.80 7.03
CA LEU A 10 -12.53 3.15 5.90
C LEU A 10 -12.71 3.94 4.61
N THR A 11 -13.93 4.37 4.31
CA THR A 11 -14.24 5.21 3.15
C THR A 11 -13.45 6.52 3.18
N ALA A 12 -13.33 7.16 4.34
CA ALA A 12 -12.54 8.37 4.50
C ALA A 12 -11.04 8.13 4.29
N LEU A 13 -10.51 7.01 4.79
CA LEU A 13 -9.12 6.61 4.61
C LEU A 13 -8.82 6.31 3.13
N GLU A 14 -9.68 5.57 2.46
CA GLU A 14 -9.57 5.24 1.03
C GLU A 14 -9.63 6.48 0.15
N ARG A 15 -10.54 7.44 0.44
CA ARG A 15 -10.60 8.71 -0.28
C ARG A 15 -9.31 9.51 -0.15
N ARG A 16 -8.69 9.52 1.05
CA ARG A 16 -7.42 10.21 1.26
C ARG A 16 -6.26 9.50 0.54
N LEU A 17 -6.25 8.18 0.54
CA LEU A 17 -5.30 7.38 -0.23
C LEU A 17 -5.45 7.63 -1.74
N ALA A 18 -6.68 7.67 -2.26
CA ALA A 18 -6.97 7.97 -3.67
C ALA A 18 -6.44 9.34 -4.11
N ALA A 19 -6.59 10.36 -3.25
CA ALA A 19 -6.00 11.68 -3.49
C ALA A 19 -4.46 11.62 -3.50
N ALA A 20 -3.86 10.88 -2.56
CA ALA A 20 -2.41 10.72 -2.48
C ALA A 20 -1.82 9.93 -3.67
N LEU A 21 -2.52 8.91 -4.16
CA LEU A 21 -2.17 8.18 -5.38
C LEU A 21 -2.18 9.09 -6.61
N GLY A 22 -2.98 10.17 -6.62
CA GLY A 22 -2.93 11.20 -7.64
C GLY A 22 -1.83 12.24 -7.47
N GLY A 23 -0.91 12.06 -6.50
CA GLY A 23 0.18 12.99 -6.19
C GLY A 23 -0.17 14.06 -5.15
N SER A 24 -1.36 14.04 -4.55
CA SER A 24 -1.73 15.03 -3.53
C SER A 24 -1.08 14.72 -2.18
N THR A 25 -0.30 15.67 -1.65
CA THR A 25 0.32 15.55 -0.31
C THR A 25 -0.55 16.10 0.82
N ARG A 26 -1.75 16.62 0.50
CA ARG A 26 -2.61 17.38 1.43
C ARG A 26 -3.07 16.60 2.66
N PHE A 27 -3.16 15.28 2.56
CA PHE A 27 -3.73 14.44 3.62
C PHE A 27 -2.71 13.55 4.32
N GLY A 28 -1.47 13.53 3.85
CA GLY A 28 -0.53 12.53 4.33
C GLY A 28 0.62 12.28 3.38
N ARG A 29 1.52 11.41 3.83
CA ARG A 29 2.71 11.03 3.07
C ARG A 29 2.53 9.64 2.49
N LEU A 30 2.58 9.56 1.17
CA LEU A 30 2.64 8.30 0.43
C LEU A 30 4.11 7.92 0.21
N GLY A 31 4.42 6.65 0.37
CA GLY A 31 5.77 6.12 0.20
C GLY A 31 5.74 4.67 -0.28
N LEU A 32 6.93 4.13 -0.47
CA LEU A 32 7.14 2.76 -0.91
C LEU A 32 7.90 1.99 0.16
N HIS A 33 7.66 0.68 0.20
CA HIS A 33 8.41 -0.26 1.01
C HIS A 33 8.51 -1.59 0.27
N TRP A 34 9.49 -2.40 0.69
CA TRP A 34 9.56 -3.79 0.29
C TRP A 34 8.56 -4.61 1.11
N PRO A 35 7.60 -5.31 0.49
CA PRO A 35 6.75 -6.25 1.20
C PRO A 35 7.59 -7.42 1.72
N ALA A 36 7.18 -8.01 2.84
CA ALA A 36 7.87 -9.16 3.44
C ALA A 36 8.09 -10.32 2.45
N ALA A 37 7.15 -10.52 1.52
CA ALA A 37 7.23 -11.54 0.47
C ALA A 37 8.35 -11.30 -0.56
N ALA A 38 8.83 -10.06 -0.72
CA ALA A 38 9.90 -9.70 -1.65
C ALA A 38 11.16 -9.13 -0.97
N ALA A 39 11.13 -8.85 0.34
CA ALA A 39 12.22 -8.21 1.05
C ALA A 39 13.58 -8.93 0.90
N ARG A 40 13.58 -10.27 0.86
CA ARG A 40 14.81 -11.07 0.66
C ARG A 40 15.41 -10.93 -0.75
N ARG A 41 14.64 -10.42 -1.71
CA ARG A 41 15.04 -10.25 -3.12
C ARG A 41 15.47 -8.83 -3.44
N ALA A 42 15.42 -7.91 -2.47
CA ALA A 42 15.73 -6.50 -2.69
C ALA A 42 17.13 -6.29 -3.28
N ALA A 43 18.13 -7.03 -2.79
CA ALA A 43 19.51 -6.95 -3.29
C ALA A 43 19.69 -7.52 -4.71
N ASP A 44 18.86 -8.50 -5.08
CA ASP A 44 18.90 -9.16 -6.38
C ASP A 44 18.09 -8.40 -7.45
N THR A 45 17.31 -7.40 -7.04
CA THR A 45 16.38 -6.71 -7.95
C THR A 45 17.09 -5.68 -8.80
N VAL A 46 16.96 -5.84 -10.12
CA VAL A 46 17.52 -4.93 -11.12
C VAL A 46 16.44 -4.05 -11.75
N ALA A 47 15.21 -4.53 -11.89
CA ALA A 47 14.09 -3.78 -12.46
C ALA A 47 12.75 -4.24 -11.88
N PHE A 48 11.68 -3.55 -12.25
CA PHE A 48 10.32 -3.92 -11.86
C PHE A 48 9.40 -4.03 -13.07
N ARG A 49 8.54 -5.05 -13.06
CA ARG A 49 7.48 -5.25 -14.04
C ARG A 49 6.12 -5.06 -13.40
N THR A 50 5.21 -4.36 -14.08
CA THR A 50 3.79 -4.32 -13.71
C THR A 50 2.91 -5.01 -14.74
N ASN A 51 1.67 -5.33 -14.36
CA ASN A 51 0.61 -5.55 -15.33
C ASN A 51 0.12 -4.22 -15.92
N ASP A 52 -0.93 -4.28 -16.75
CA ASP A 52 -1.67 -3.08 -17.16
C ASP A 52 -2.28 -2.37 -15.94
N VAL A 53 -2.05 -1.06 -15.85
CA VAL A 53 -2.51 -0.21 -14.74
C VAL A 53 -3.41 0.90 -15.27
N GLY A 54 -4.72 0.76 -15.13
CA GLY A 54 -5.70 1.76 -15.59
C GLY A 54 -5.82 1.85 -17.12
N GLY A 55 -5.46 0.79 -17.85
CA GLY A 55 -5.66 0.70 -19.30
C GLY A 55 -4.62 1.40 -20.17
N TYR A 56 -3.46 1.80 -19.62
CA TYR A 56 -2.37 2.43 -20.39
C TYR A 56 -1.08 1.58 -20.44
N GLY A 57 -1.18 0.26 -20.25
CA GLY A 57 -0.07 -0.69 -20.26
C GLY A 57 0.73 -0.75 -18.96
N PRO A 58 1.91 -1.40 -18.95
CA PRO A 58 2.76 -1.43 -17.76
C PRO A 58 3.34 -0.06 -17.40
N ILE A 59 3.67 0.14 -16.13
CA ILE A 59 4.39 1.31 -15.64
C ILE A 59 5.88 1.14 -15.97
N PRO A 60 6.52 2.11 -16.65
CA PRO A 60 7.95 2.07 -16.90
C PRO A 60 8.71 2.45 -15.63
N LEU A 61 8.85 1.50 -14.71
CA LEU A 61 9.56 1.69 -13.45
C LEU A 61 11.06 1.52 -13.68
N ASP A 62 11.85 2.48 -13.24
CA ASP A 62 13.31 2.35 -13.22
C ASP A 62 13.78 1.42 -12.08
N ARG A 63 15.10 1.29 -11.93
CA ARG A 63 15.70 0.44 -10.88
C ARG A 63 15.31 0.87 -9.46
N THR A 64 15.10 2.17 -9.29
CA THR A 64 14.75 2.82 -8.03
C THR A 64 13.26 3.08 -8.04
N LEU A 65 12.44 2.04 -7.78
CA LEU A 65 10.99 2.15 -7.68
C LEU A 65 10.59 3.51 -7.05
N ASP A 66 10.16 4.46 -7.90
CA ASP A 66 9.90 5.83 -7.49
C ASP A 66 8.41 6.04 -7.32
N ILE A 67 8.02 6.55 -6.16
CA ILE A 67 6.64 6.87 -5.87
C ILE A 67 6.10 7.95 -6.81
N THR A 68 6.95 8.82 -7.37
CA THR A 68 6.56 9.83 -8.37
C THR A 68 6.07 9.18 -9.66
N THR A 69 6.75 8.12 -10.12
CA THR A 69 6.35 7.37 -11.32
C THR A 69 5.00 6.68 -11.10
N VAL A 70 4.79 6.10 -9.91
CA VAL A 70 3.50 5.51 -9.52
C VAL A 70 2.42 6.59 -9.49
N THR A 71 2.63 7.70 -8.79
CA THR A 71 1.60 8.75 -8.64
C THR A 71 1.28 9.45 -9.96
N THR A 72 2.27 9.65 -10.83
CA THR A 72 2.07 10.20 -12.19
C THR A 72 1.19 9.28 -13.03
N ARG A 73 1.34 7.96 -12.87
CA ARG A 73 0.46 7.00 -13.53
C ARG A 73 -0.97 7.08 -12.97
N PHE A 74 -1.11 6.98 -11.66
CA PHE A 74 -2.41 6.96 -11.00
C PHE A 74 -3.17 8.30 -11.11
N ALA A 75 -2.48 9.42 -11.34
CA ALA A 75 -3.10 10.70 -11.63
C ALA A 75 -3.97 10.68 -12.89
N LYS A 76 -3.67 9.82 -13.87
CA LYS A 76 -4.47 9.64 -15.09
C LYS A 76 -5.79 8.90 -14.85
N ILE A 77 -5.89 8.19 -13.73
CA ILE A 77 -7.06 7.42 -13.35
C ILE A 77 -8.00 8.33 -12.56
N PRO A 78 -9.32 8.30 -12.81
CA PRO A 78 -10.29 9.04 -12.01
C PRO A 78 -10.14 8.75 -10.52
N GLU A 79 -10.22 9.78 -9.66
CA GLU A 79 -9.93 9.65 -8.22
C GLU A 79 -10.73 8.51 -7.57
N PHE A 80 -12.00 8.35 -7.91
CA PHE A 80 -12.87 7.31 -7.34
C PHE A 80 -12.42 5.87 -7.66
N ALA A 81 -11.60 5.65 -8.70
CA ALA A 81 -11.17 4.33 -9.15
C ALA A 81 -9.73 3.97 -8.73
N ARG A 82 -8.95 4.94 -8.22
CA ARG A 82 -7.51 4.76 -7.95
C ARG A 82 -7.21 3.67 -6.92
N THR A 83 -8.00 3.57 -5.86
CA THR A 83 -7.77 2.56 -4.81
C THR A 83 -8.07 1.15 -5.28
N ASP A 84 -9.09 0.98 -6.11
CA ASP A 84 -9.43 -0.32 -6.69
C ASP A 84 -8.41 -0.72 -7.74
N GLU A 85 -7.97 0.22 -8.58
CA GLU A 85 -6.87 -0.01 -9.50
C GLU A 85 -5.61 -0.46 -8.75
N LEU A 86 -5.26 0.20 -7.63
CA LEU A 86 -4.08 -0.15 -6.85
C LEU A 86 -4.12 -1.61 -6.36
N ARG A 87 -5.30 -2.10 -5.97
CA ARG A 87 -5.53 -3.48 -5.53
C ARG A 87 -5.49 -4.48 -6.68
N GLN A 88 -5.85 -4.07 -7.88
CA GLN A 88 -5.82 -4.91 -9.09
C GLN A 88 -4.44 -4.91 -9.76
N SER A 89 -3.67 -3.84 -9.57
CA SER A 89 -2.32 -3.69 -10.08
C SER A 89 -1.36 -4.67 -9.39
N ARG A 90 -0.36 -5.13 -10.13
CA ARG A 90 0.67 -6.06 -9.67
C ARG A 90 2.04 -5.49 -9.95
N LEU A 91 2.97 -5.77 -9.04
CA LEU A 91 4.38 -5.46 -9.19
C LEU A 91 5.20 -6.73 -8.97
N ILE A 92 6.20 -6.94 -9.85
CA ILE A 92 7.11 -8.08 -9.81
C ILE A 92 8.54 -7.52 -9.89
N PRO A 93 9.41 -7.78 -8.90
CA PRO A 93 10.84 -7.51 -9.03
C PRO A 93 11.50 -8.53 -9.98
N CYS A 94 12.39 -8.05 -10.84
CA CYS A 94 13.12 -8.84 -11.83
C CYS A 94 14.63 -8.76 -11.60
N ALA A 95 15.35 -9.83 -11.91
CA ALA A 95 16.81 -9.92 -11.80
C ALA A 95 17.55 -9.30 -13.00
N ASP A 96 16.85 -9.07 -14.11
CA ASP A 96 17.37 -8.49 -15.34
C ASP A 96 16.62 -7.21 -15.75
N ARG A 97 17.11 -6.56 -16.81
CA ARG A 97 16.45 -5.37 -17.40
C ARG A 97 15.38 -5.72 -18.43
N GLU A 98 15.40 -6.93 -18.96
CA GLU A 98 14.50 -7.38 -20.02
C GLU A 98 13.14 -7.87 -19.47
N LEU A 99 13.02 -7.90 -18.14
CA LEU A 99 11.85 -8.26 -17.36
C LEU A 99 11.43 -9.73 -17.53
N GLU A 100 12.41 -10.60 -17.78
CA GLU A 100 12.21 -12.04 -18.02
C GLU A 100 12.44 -12.88 -16.76
N GLU A 101 13.51 -12.62 -16.01
CA GLU A 101 13.87 -13.35 -14.79
C GLU A 101 13.13 -12.78 -13.56
N LEU A 102 11.99 -13.37 -13.25
CA LEU A 102 11.12 -12.96 -12.14
C LEU A 102 11.63 -13.49 -10.80
N LEU A 103 11.82 -12.61 -9.82
CA LEU A 103 12.33 -12.98 -8.49
C LEU A 103 11.24 -13.48 -7.53
N THR A 104 9.98 -13.11 -7.80
CA THR A 104 8.80 -13.50 -7.01
C THR A 104 7.58 -13.72 -7.90
N PRO A 105 6.51 -14.37 -7.40
CA PRO A 105 5.17 -14.22 -7.97
C PRO A 105 4.70 -12.75 -7.98
N PRO A 106 3.70 -12.38 -8.80
CA PRO A 106 3.13 -11.03 -8.80
C PRO A 106 2.52 -10.64 -7.45
N ILE A 107 2.95 -9.50 -6.90
CA ILE A 107 2.47 -8.99 -5.62
C ILE A 107 1.55 -7.77 -5.87
N PRO A 108 0.36 -7.71 -5.26
CA PRO A 108 -0.53 -6.54 -5.34
C PRO A 108 0.18 -5.22 -4.95
N MET A 109 -0.01 -4.16 -5.74
CA MET A 109 0.69 -2.88 -5.54
C MET A 109 0.34 -2.19 -4.21
N ASP A 110 -0.85 -2.44 -3.66
CA ASP A 110 -1.24 -1.98 -2.32
C ASP A 110 -0.32 -2.50 -1.21
N ARG A 111 0.37 -3.62 -1.45
CA ARG A 111 1.37 -4.18 -0.53
C ARG A 111 2.75 -3.58 -0.67
N TRP A 112 2.99 -2.75 -1.69
CA TRP A 112 4.26 -2.04 -1.88
C TRP A 112 4.20 -0.60 -1.41
N VAL A 113 2.99 -0.05 -1.24
CA VAL A 113 2.81 1.33 -0.78
C VAL A 113 2.63 1.40 0.74
N THR A 114 3.12 2.48 1.32
CA THR A 114 2.77 2.91 2.68
C THR A 114 2.12 4.28 2.60
N PHE A 115 1.09 4.51 3.41
CA PHE A 115 0.44 5.82 3.46
C PHE A 115 0.08 6.15 4.91
N GLU A 116 0.44 7.33 5.37
CA GLU A 116 0.10 7.80 6.72
C GLU A 116 -0.76 9.06 6.65
N THR A 117 -1.87 9.07 7.38
CA THR A 117 -2.86 10.16 7.39
C THR A 117 -3.46 10.33 8.79
N THR A 118 -3.95 11.53 9.11
CA THR A 118 -4.61 11.81 10.39
C THR A 118 -6.10 12.17 10.22
N ILE A 119 -7.01 11.45 10.87
CA ILE A 119 -8.45 11.75 10.91
C ILE A 119 -8.87 11.91 12.36
N ALA A 120 -9.53 13.03 12.71
CA ALA A 120 -10.03 13.32 14.05
C ALA A 120 -8.97 13.02 15.14
N ASP A 121 -7.78 13.63 14.98
CA ASP A 121 -6.63 13.54 15.90
C ASP A 121 -6.00 12.15 16.09
N ARG A 122 -6.38 11.18 15.25
CA ARG A 122 -5.79 9.83 15.23
C ARG A 122 -5.02 9.60 13.94
N THR A 123 -3.83 9.05 14.07
CA THR A 123 -2.97 8.71 12.93
C THR A 123 -3.24 7.27 12.51
N TYR A 124 -3.45 7.10 11.20
CA TYR A 124 -3.67 5.81 10.55
C TYR A 124 -2.59 5.57 9.53
N ARG A 125 -2.13 4.32 9.45
CA ARG A 125 -1.10 3.91 8.50
C ARG A 125 -1.58 2.73 7.67
N LEU A 126 -1.48 2.85 6.36
CA LEU A 126 -1.53 1.74 5.42
C LEU A 126 -0.14 1.09 5.36
N HIS A 127 -0.07 -0.22 5.59
CA HIS A 127 1.13 -1.03 5.47
C HIS A 127 0.77 -2.43 5.00
N GLU A 128 1.48 -2.97 4.00
CA GLU A 128 1.18 -4.25 3.36
C GLU A 128 -0.30 -4.49 3.01
N GLY A 129 -0.98 -3.45 2.49
CA GLY A 129 -2.39 -3.51 2.10
C GLY A 129 -3.40 -3.46 3.25
N ARG A 130 -2.97 -3.18 4.49
CA ARG A 130 -3.84 -3.11 5.67
C ARG A 130 -3.74 -1.77 6.39
N TRP A 131 -4.87 -1.31 6.91
CA TRP A 131 -4.93 -0.11 7.74
C TRP A 131 -4.70 -0.44 9.21
N HIS A 132 -3.84 0.35 9.85
CA HIS A 132 -3.45 0.25 11.24
C HIS A 132 -3.74 1.56 11.98
N ASP A 133 -4.15 1.43 13.23
CA ASP A 133 -4.21 2.53 14.19
C ASP A 133 -2.82 2.75 14.73
N VAL A 134 -2.27 3.93 14.58
CA VAL A 134 -0.97 4.29 15.15
C VAL A 134 -1.14 5.02 16.48
N GLY A 135 -2.38 5.41 16.83
CA GLY A 135 -2.69 6.14 18.05
C GLY A 135 -2.93 7.63 17.82
N GLN A 136 -2.81 8.41 18.89
CA GLN A 136 -2.96 9.86 18.82
C GLN A 136 -1.87 10.48 17.96
N ALA A 137 -2.24 11.45 17.12
CA ALA A 137 -1.27 12.26 16.40
C ALA A 137 -0.42 13.01 17.45
N ILE A 138 0.86 12.67 17.57
CA ILE A 138 1.78 13.47 18.37
C ILE A 138 1.96 14.79 17.61
N PRO A 139 1.56 15.94 18.18
CA PRO A 139 1.83 17.22 17.53
C PRO A 139 3.35 17.34 17.33
N THR A 140 3.77 17.67 16.11
CA THR A 140 5.15 17.63 15.60
C THR A 140 6.11 18.63 16.26
N ASN A 141 5.88 19.00 17.53
CA ASN A 141 6.73 19.88 18.31
C ASN A 141 7.42 19.17 19.50
N THR A 142 7.47 17.84 19.51
CA THR A 142 8.20 17.10 20.56
C THR A 142 9.22 16.16 19.92
N ALA A 143 10.48 16.40 20.26
CA ALA A 143 11.64 15.64 19.81
C ALA A 143 11.53 14.13 20.11
N LEU A 144 12.25 13.36 19.28
CA LEU A 144 12.47 11.91 19.34
C LEU A 144 12.32 11.31 20.75
N SER A 145 11.42 10.35 20.89
CA SER A 145 11.51 9.29 21.89
C SER A 145 10.93 7.99 21.30
N GLU A 146 11.60 6.90 21.61
CA GLU A 146 11.54 5.57 20.99
C GLU A 146 10.12 4.97 20.85
N PRO A 147 9.86 4.12 19.83
CA PRO A 147 8.54 3.52 19.63
C PRO A 147 8.23 2.48 20.71
N LYS A 148 7.21 2.76 21.54
CA LYS A 148 6.57 1.75 22.40
C LYS A 148 5.67 0.85 21.54
N SER A 149 5.94 -0.44 21.63
CA SER A 149 5.24 -1.52 20.94
C SER A 149 3.77 -1.61 21.39
N GLY A 150 2.85 -1.50 20.41
CA GLY A 150 1.40 -1.58 20.64
C GLY A 150 0.58 -1.33 19.38
N CYS A 151 1.01 -1.80 18.20
CA CYS A 151 0.25 -1.64 16.96
C CYS A 151 -0.95 -2.59 16.95
N LYS A 152 -2.15 -2.06 17.16
CA LYS A 152 -3.41 -2.78 16.96
C LYS A 152 -3.73 -2.79 15.46
N VAL A 153 -3.74 -3.97 14.84
CA VAL A 153 -4.27 -4.16 13.49
C VAL A 153 -5.78 -3.95 13.54
N ILE A 154 -6.32 -2.96 12.82
CA ILE A 154 -7.77 -2.65 12.90
C ILE A 154 -8.58 -3.54 11.95
N TRP A 155 -8.01 -4.01 10.83
CA TRP A 155 -8.79 -4.74 9.82
C TRP A 155 -8.12 -5.98 9.23
N SER A 156 -8.93 -7.04 9.12
CA SER A 156 -8.70 -8.20 8.26
C SER A 156 -9.88 -8.27 7.29
N SER A 157 -9.62 -8.20 5.98
CA SER A 157 -10.67 -8.50 4.98
C SER A 157 -11.17 -9.94 5.15
N PRO A 158 -12.47 -10.21 4.93
CA PRO A 158 -13.02 -11.56 5.00
C PRO A 158 -12.64 -12.34 3.74
N ALA A 159 -11.45 -12.93 3.73
CA ALA A 159 -11.06 -13.95 2.78
C ALA A 159 -10.01 -14.88 3.41
N CYS A 160 -10.48 -15.75 4.30
CA CYS A 160 -9.98 -17.10 4.55
C CYS A 160 -10.67 -17.64 5.81
N ALA A 161 -11.75 -18.41 5.63
CA ALA A 161 -12.12 -19.39 6.63
C ALA A 161 -10.98 -20.43 6.70
N PRO A 162 -10.52 -20.85 7.89
CA PRO A 162 -9.62 -21.98 8.01
C PRO A 162 -10.37 -23.25 7.58
N THR A 163 -9.82 -23.98 6.62
CA THR A 163 -10.22 -25.35 6.32
C THR A 163 -9.98 -26.18 7.58
N ALA A 164 -11.07 -26.57 8.24
CA ALA A 164 -11.02 -27.55 9.31
C ALA A 164 -10.55 -28.89 8.73
N LYS A 165 -9.41 -29.38 9.22
CA LYS A 165 -9.05 -30.79 9.17
C LYS A 165 -10.13 -31.60 9.88
N ALA A 166 -10.58 -32.68 9.25
CA ALA A 166 -11.06 -33.86 9.96
C ALA A 166 -10.31 -35.08 9.41
N MET A 167 -9.47 -35.66 10.27
CA MET A 167 -8.90 -36.99 10.12
C MET A 167 -10.01 -38.03 10.28
N SER A 168 -10.05 -39.01 9.40
CA SER A 168 -10.11 -40.45 9.72
C SER A 168 -9.59 -41.23 8.52
#